data_AF-A0ABD0ZD93-F1
#
_entry.id   AF-A0ABD0ZD93-F1
#
_cell.length_a   1.000
_cell.length_b   1.000
_cell.length_c   1.000
_cell.angle_alpha   90.00
_cell.angle_beta   90.00
_cell.angle_gamma   90.00
#
_symmetry.space_group_name_H-M   'P 1'
#
loop_
_entity.id
_entity.type
_entity.pdbx_description
1 polymer ?
#
loop_
_entity_poly.entity_id
_entity_poly.type
_entity_poly.pdbx_seq_one_letter_code
_entity_poly.pdbx_strand_id
1 'polypeptide(L)'
;MFKGFRPKASQVLSAYLKQTGEPPWTSYFVKYRNVVNDQFGKSHFNWPVGSSNYHVLRTGCFPYIKYHCTKRPYQDLTLEDSLMGIIKLMNLGIPTLMYGFAATALITHRETVYLPEGEVLIYFLLKTEKKKPAGESEEHEMSESLSEDEDEKPKKSAASKRKVPAKKDKETKDNTKKRGMKQDADEHQPTKKAKGEFVNKIETDLSKLSFDCDKTTNSGDKWNFKISTWNVAGLRAWVKKNGLDFLKHEKPDILCLQETKCSEKKLPPEVNTDGYHKYWLSGEREGYSGVALYSKEKPLNVKYGIGIKEHDSEGRVITAEYDKFYLVTAYVPNAGQGLKTLPKRMKWDPDFRNYLKKLDKEKPVILCGDLNVAHNPIDLANPKTNTKSAGFTQEERDGMTEMLKQGFVDTFRHFYPELSGAYTFWSYFNNARARNTGWRLDYFIVSERLLPQVCDNVIRSQIFGSDHCPITLFMHL
;
A
#
# COMPACT_ATOMS: atom_id res chain seq x y z
N MET A 1 13.82 -18.49 46.54
CA MET A 1 12.82 -17.95 45.61
C MET A 1 12.73 -16.44 45.86
N PHE A 2 13.69 -15.66 45.35
CA PHE A 2 13.68 -14.20 45.51
C PHE A 2 12.60 -13.62 44.58
N LYS A 3 11.49 -13.13 45.14
CA LYS A 3 10.55 -12.30 44.38
C LYS A 3 11.25 -10.96 44.11
N GLY A 4 11.94 -10.87 42.98
CA GLY A 4 12.50 -9.60 42.50
C GLY A 4 11.41 -8.52 42.41
N PHE A 5 11.82 -7.27 42.59
CA PHE A 5 10.96 -6.09 42.47
C PHE A 5 10.14 -6.14 41.17
N ARG A 6 8.81 -6.07 41.28
CA ARG A 6 7.86 -6.06 40.16
C ARG A 6 6.79 -4.99 40.41
N PRO A 7 6.98 -3.75 39.93
CA PRO A 7 5.98 -2.71 40.12
C PRO A 7 4.73 -2.99 39.30
N LYS A 8 3.65 -2.27 39.58
CA LYS A 8 2.42 -2.33 38.78
C LYS A 8 2.69 -1.76 37.38
N ALA A 9 2.08 -2.36 36.36
CA ALA A 9 2.20 -1.88 34.98
C ALA A 9 1.70 -0.44 34.83
N SER A 10 0.65 -0.06 35.60
CA SER A 10 0.18 1.32 35.71
C SER A 10 1.23 2.29 36.25
N GLN A 11 2.02 1.89 37.24
CA GLN A 11 3.09 2.73 37.81
C GLN A 11 4.19 2.97 36.77
N VAL A 12 4.60 1.92 36.04
CA VAL A 12 5.58 2.05 34.95
C VAL A 12 5.07 2.98 33.85
N LEU A 13 3.79 2.88 33.48
CA LEU A 13 3.17 3.76 32.48
C LEU A 13 3.22 5.24 32.91
N SER A 14 2.78 5.54 34.14
CA SER A 14 2.79 6.91 34.65
C SER A 14 4.20 7.46 34.84
N ALA A 15 5.12 6.66 35.37
CA ALA A 15 6.52 7.05 35.57
C ALA A 15 7.20 7.36 34.22
N TYR A 16 7.02 6.49 33.23
CA TYR A 16 7.59 6.69 31.90
C TYR A 16 7.06 7.95 31.21
N LEU A 17 5.74 8.17 31.22
CA LEU A 17 5.13 9.34 30.59
C LEU A 17 5.60 10.65 31.25
N LYS A 18 5.80 10.67 32.57
CA LYS A 18 6.39 11.82 33.27
C LYS A 18 7.87 12.00 32.94
N GLN A 19 8.66 10.92 32.98
CA GLN A 19 10.10 10.93 32.70
C GLN A 19 10.40 11.43 31.27
N THR A 20 9.46 11.26 30.34
CA THR A 20 9.59 11.71 28.94
C THR A 20 8.96 13.08 28.67
N GLY A 21 8.57 13.83 29.71
CA GLY A 21 8.00 15.18 29.55
C GLY A 21 6.61 15.20 28.93
N GLU A 22 5.79 14.18 29.21
CA GLU A 22 4.44 14.02 28.64
C GLU A 22 4.44 14.15 27.10
N PRO A 23 5.07 13.21 26.35
CA PRO A 23 5.18 13.32 24.90
C PRO A 23 3.80 13.28 24.22
N PRO A 24 3.62 13.92 23.05
CA PRO A 24 2.33 13.90 22.35
C PRO A 24 1.89 12.48 21.96
N TRP A 25 2.85 11.59 21.72
CA TRP A 25 2.62 10.18 21.43
C TRP A 25 3.81 9.33 21.83
N THR A 26 3.57 8.08 22.24
CA THR A 26 4.63 7.09 22.48
C THR A 26 4.11 5.66 22.34
N SER A 27 5.01 4.73 22.02
CA SER A 27 4.67 3.32 21.90
C SER A 27 5.82 2.41 22.32
N TYR A 28 5.62 1.65 23.40
CA TYR A 28 6.67 0.82 24.00
C TYR A 28 6.13 -0.55 24.43
N PHE A 29 7.04 -1.43 24.81
CA PHE A 29 6.75 -2.77 25.33
C PHE A 29 7.32 -2.89 26.74
N VAL A 30 6.61 -3.60 27.62
CA VAL A 30 7.13 -3.99 28.94
C VAL A 30 6.93 -5.49 29.12
N LYS A 31 7.95 -6.21 29.59
CA LYS A 31 7.84 -7.68 29.76
C LYS A 31 6.86 -8.01 30.87
N TYR A 32 5.97 -8.99 30.64
CA TYR A 32 5.06 -9.49 31.68
C TYR A 32 5.80 -9.94 32.95
N ARG A 33 7.00 -10.52 32.79
CA ARG A 33 7.80 -10.99 33.92
C ARG A 33 8.35 -9.86 34.82
N ASN A 34 8.44 -8.63 34.30
CA ASN A 34 9.05 -7.49 35.00
C ASN A 34 8.00 -6.65 35.77
N VAL A 35 6.70 -6.86 35.55
CA VAL A 35 5.63 -6.05 36.15
C VAL A 35 4.49 -6.92 36.66
N VAL A 36 3.68 -6.37 37.57
CA VAL A 36 2.36 -6.93 37.90
C VAL A 36 1.33 -6.29 36.97
N ASN A 37 0.60 -7.10 36.21
CA ASN A 37 -0.41 -6.62 35.27
C ASN A 37 -1.72 -6.26 35.98
N ASP A 38 -1.75 -5.12 36.66
CA ASP A 38 -2.92 -4.57 37.36
C ASP A 38 -3.96 -3.93 36.44
N GLN A 39 -3.66 -3.85 35.14
CA GLN A 39 -4.55 -3.31 34.11
C GLN A 39 -5.21 -4.43 33.28
N PHE A 40 -5.14 -5.70 33.70
CA PHE A 40 -5.72 -6.82 32.95
C PHE A 40 -7.20 -6.57 32.60
N GLY A 41 -7.61 -7.01 31.40
CA GLY A 41 -8.95 -6.74 30.86
C GLY A 41 -9.09 -5.38 30.15
N LYS A 42 -8.31 -4.36 30.52
CA LYS A 42 -8.37 -3.05 29.86
C LYS A 42 -7.60 -3.06 28.53
N SER A 43 -8.30 -2.69 27.46
CA SER A 43 -7.79 -2.62 26.09
C SER A 43 -7.64 -1.19 25.59
N HIS A 44 -8.60 -0.32 25.83
CA HIS A 44 -8.57 1.08 25.42
C HIS A 44 -9.17 1.96 26.53
N PHE A 45 -8.39 2.87 27.12
CA PHE A 45 -8.85 3.65 28.27
C PHE A 45 -8.15 4.99 28.39
N ASN A 46 -8.79 5.93 29.12
CA ASN A 46 -8.18 7.19 29.51
C ASN A 46 -7.17 6.99 30.63
N TRP A 47 -6.06 7.72 30.55
CA TRP A 47 -4.99 7.69 31.53
C TRP A 47 -4.49 9.11 31.81
N PRO A 48 -4.98 9.77 32.87
CA PRO A 48 -4.50 11.08 33.27
C PRO A 48 -3.09 10.98 33.87
N VAL A 49 -2.16 11.81 33.40
CA VAL A 49 -0.79 11.90 33.90
C VAL A 49 -0.35 13.35 33.87
N GLY A 50 -0.03 13.90 35.06
CA GLY A 50 0.39 15.29 35.21
C GLY A 50 -0.70 16.23 34.71
N SER A 51 -0.38 17.05 33.70
CA SER A 51 -1.34 18.00 33.09
C SER A 51 -2.13 17.42 31.91
N SER A 52 -1.77 16.23 31.46
CA SER A 52 -2.28 15.62 30.23
C SER A 52 -3.20 14.44 30.50
N ASN A 53 -4.08 14.15 29.54
CA ASN A 53 -4.77 12.86 29.43
C ASN A 53 -4.24 12.08 28.23
N TYR A 54 -4.13 10.77 28.38
CA TYR A 54 -3.74 9.86 27.30
C TYR A 54 -4.86 8.89 26.99
N HIS A 55 -5.12 8.69 25.71
CA HIS A 55 -5.81 7.50 25.24
C HIS A 55 -4.79 6.38 25.14
N VAL A 56 -4.96 5.35 25.94
CA VAL A 56 -4.02 4.22 26.07
C VAL A 56 -4.64 2.99 25.44
N LEU A 57 -4.07 2.55 24.33
CA LEU A 57 -4.40 1.29 23.68
C LEU A 57 -3.38 0.22 24.07
N ARG A 58 -3.85 -0.86 24.69
CA ARG A 58 -3.08 -2.05 25.07
C ARG A 58 -3.41 -3.21 24.18
N THR A 59 -2.41 -3.74 23.49
CA THR A 59 -2.57 -4.89 22.59
C THR A 59 -1.93 -6.14 23.20
N GLY A 60 -2.48 -7.31 22.84
CA GLY A 60 -1.90 -8.59 23.26
C GLY A 60 -0.61 -8.85 22.50
N CYS A 61 0.51 -8.99 23.21
CA CYS A 61 1.84 -9.15 22.61
C CYS A 61 2.77 -10.06 23.45
N PHE A 62 2.35 -11.28 23.83
CA PHE A 62 3.12 -12.13 24.76
C PHE A 62 4.51 -12.49 24.18
N PRO A 63 5.64 -12.24 24.89
CA PRO A 63 5.78 -12.10 26.35
C PRO A 63 5.76 -10.67 26.91
N TYR A 64 5.28 -9.70 26.14
CA TYR A 64 5.17 -8.29 26.50
C TYR A 64 3.71 -7.81 26.66
N ILE A 65 3.56 -6.73 27.41
CA ILE A 65 2.43 -5.81 27.30
C ILE A 65 2.86 -4.71 26.35
N LYS A 66 2.09 -4.48 25.28
CA LYS A 66 2.31 -3.39 24.34
C LYS A 66 1.44 -2.20 24.72
N TYR A 67 2.04 -1.02 24.82
CA TYR A 67 1.36 0.25 25.01
C TYR A 67 1.46 1.13 23.76
N HIS A 68 0.34 1.74 23.39
CA HIS A 68 0.25 2.88 22.49
C HIS A 68 -0.46 4.00 23.24
N CYS A 69 0.23 5.11 23.46
CA CYS A 69 -0.26 6.23 24.25
C CYS A 69 -0.31 7.46 23.34
N THR A 70 -1.49 8.06 23.21
CA THR A 70 -1.67 9.31 22.45
C THR A 70 -2.26 10.37 23.36
N LYS A 71 -1.61 11.53 23.48
CA LYS A 71 -2.12 12.65 24.28
C LYS A 71 -3.40 13.17 23.64
N ARG A 72 -4.51 13.14 24.38
CA ARG A 72 -5.84 13.54 23.91
C ARG A 72 -6.72 14.01 25.07
N PRO A 73 -7.69 14.91 24.83
CA PRO A 73 -8.73 15.22 25.81
C PRO A 73 -9.44 13.96 26.31
N TYR A 74 -9.97 14.02 27.52
CA TYR A 74 -10.81 12.94 28.07
C TYR A 74 -12.01 12.69 27.15
N GLN A 75 -12.31 11.41 26.88
CA GLN A 75 -13.47 10.97 26.08
C GLN A 75 -14.06 9.69 26.67
N ASP A 76 -15.34 9.43 26.45
CA ASP A 76 -15.89 8.11 26.74
C ASP A 76 -15.32 7.09 25.73
N LEU A 77 -14.69 6.02 26.24
CA LEU A 77 -14.02 4.97 25.45
C LEU A 77 -14.62 3.58 25.71
N THR A 78 -15.79 3.49 26.37
CA THR A 78 -16.37 2.21 26.77
C THR A 78 -16.71 1.32 25.59
N LEU A 79 -17.19 1.89 24.47
CA LEU A 79 -17.50 1.13 23.25
C LEU A 79 -16.22 0.58 22.59
N GLU A 80 -15.18 1.41 22.50
CA GLU A 80 -13.89 1.03 21.91
C GLU A 80 -13.19 -0.03 22.75
N ASP A 81 -13.21 0.08 24.08
CA ASP A 81 -12.66 -0.92 24.99
C ASP A 81 -13.36 -2.27 24.82
N SER A 82 -14.70 -2.24 24.78
CA SER A 82 -15.54 -3.43 24.60
C SER A 82 -15.28 -4.11 23.26
N LEU A 83 -15.24 -3.34 22.17
CA LEU A 83 -14.94 -3.85 20.83
C LEU A 83 -13.56 -4.51 20.77
N MET A 84 -12.54 -3.86 21.33
CA MET A 84 -11.18 -4.41 21.39
C MET A 84 -11.11 -5.68 22.25
N GLY A 85 -11.89 -5.74 23.34
CA GLY A 85 -12.04 -6.95 24.15
C GLY A 85 -12.62 -8.12 23.35
N ILE A 86 -13.70 -7.90 22.60
CA ILE A 86 -14.34 -8.91 21.74
C ILE A 86 -13.36 -9.42 20.68
N ILE A 87 -12.65 -8.52 20.00
CA ILE A 87 -11.65 -8.88 18.98
C ILE A 87 -10.54 -9.77 19.57
N LYS A 88 -10.08 -9.48 20.81
CA LYS A 88 -9.08 -10.31 21.48
C LYS A 88 -9.59 -11.72 21.76
N LEU A 89 -10.85 -11.85 22.17
CA LEU A 89 -11.48 -13.15 22.45
C LEU A 89 -11.62 -13.99 21.18
N MET A 90 -12.11 -13.39 20.09
CA MET A 90 -12.29 -14.08 18.80
C MET A 90 -10.97 -14.62 18.22
N ASN A 91 -9.85 -13.96 18.51
CA ASN A 91 -8.54 -14.30 17.96
C ASN A 91 -7.77 -15.35 18.77
N LEU A 92 -8.34 -15.90 19.86
CA LEU A 92 -7.79 -17.02 20.66
C LEU A 92 -6.31 -16.88 21.07
N GLY A 93 -5.79 -15.66 21.18
CA GLY A 93 -4.40 -15.39 21.57
C GLY A 93 -3.31 -15.78 20.55
N ILE A 94 -3.64 -16.42 19.41
CA ILE A 94 -2.63 -16.81 18.40
C ILE A 94 -1.93 -15.57 17.79
N PRO A 95 -2.64 -14.51 17.38
CA PRO A 95 -1.99 -13.28 16.92
C PRO A 95 -1.16 -12.60 18.01
N THR A 96 -1.54 -12.77 19.28
CA THR A 96 -0.80 -12.22 20.44
C THR A 96 0.57 -12.87 20.59
N LEU A 97 0.66 -14.19 20.39
CA LEU A 97 1.91 -14.94 20.42
C LEU A 97 2.80 -14.60 19.22
N MET A 98 2.25 -14.66 18.00
CA MET A 98 3.02 -14.31 16.79
C MET A 98 3.56 -12.88 16.86
N TYR A 99 2.73 -11.93 17.33
CA TYR A 99 3.16 -10.54 17.48
C TYR A 99 4.27 -10.39 18.51
N GLY A 100 4.20 -11.06 19.66
CA GLY A 100 5.25 -10.98 20.66
C GLY A 100 6.55 -11.68 20.27
N PHE A 101 6.49 -12.76 19.49
CA PHE A 101 7.70 -13.36 18.89
C PHE A 101 8.34 -12.42 17.87
N ALA A 102 7.54 -11.83 16.96
CA ALA A 102 8.03 -10.82 16.02
C ALA A 102 8.63 -9.61 16.76
N ALA A 103 7.96 -9.11 17.80
CA ALA A 103 8.47 -8.02 18.63
C ALA A 103 9.79 -8.39 19.30
N THR A 104 9.95 -9.62 19.80
CA THR A 104 11.21 -10.09 20.39
C THR A 104 12.36 -10.02 19.38
N ALA A 105 12.11 -10.39 18.12
CA ALA A 105 13.12 -10.33 17.06
C ALA A 105 13.43 -8.90 16.57
N LEU A 106 12.50 -7.96 16.75
CA LEU A 106 12.56 -6.61 16.19
C LEU A 106 12.83 -5.50 17.23
N ILE A 107 12.83 -5.80 18.53
CA ILE A 107 13.24 -4.84 19.56
C ILE A 107 14.71 -4.50 19.37
N THR A 108 15.00 -3.23 19.07
CA THR A 108 16.37 -2.74 18.86
C THR A 108 16.82 -1.76 19.93
N HIS A 109 15.90 -1.22 20.74
CA HIS A 109 16.19 -0.21 21.74
C HIS A 109 15.49 -0.50 23.06
N ARG A 110 16.12 -0.10 24.17
CA ARG A 110 15.62 -0.25 25.53
C ARG A 110 15.82 1.04 26.31
N GLU A 111 14.84 1.41 27.13
CA GLU A 111 14.97 2.52 28.06
C GLU A 111 14.65 2.05 29.47
N THR A 112 15.29 2.69 30.44
CA THR A 112 15.06 2.45 31.86
C THR A 112 14.02 3.45 32.36
N VAL A 113 12.96 2.93 32.96
CA VAL A 113 11.96 3.72 33.69
C VAL A 113 12.32 3.68 35.16
N TYR A 114 12.56 4.84 35.75
CA TYR A 114 12.91 4.96 37.17
C TYR A 114 11.64 5.10 38.02
N LEU A 115 11.50 4.25 39.02
CA LEU A 115 10.45 4.30 40.04
C LEU A 115 11.09 4.46 41.43
N PRO A 116 10.35 4.93 42.45
CA PRO A 116 10.91 5.11 43.80
C PRO A 116 11.52 3.84 44.39
N GLU A 117 10.93 2.68 44.09
CA GLU A 117 11.33 1.39 44.65
C GLU A 117 12.26 0.57 43.73
N GLY A 118 12.68 1.13 42.58
CA GLY A 118 13.60 0.49 41.65
C GLY A 118 13.36 0.88 40.19
N GLU A 119 13.99 0.17 39.27
CA GLU A 119 13.92 0.46 37.83
C GLU A 119 13.30 -0.67 37.01
N VAL A 120 12.66 -0.32 35.89
CA VAL A 120 12.09 -1.27 34.94
C VAL A 120 12.51 -0.93 33.52
N LEU A 121 13.04 -1.94 32.83
CA LEU A 121 13.30 -1.84 31.39
C LEU A 121 12.01 -1.91 30.57
N ILE A 122 11.84 -0.91 29.71
CA ILE A 122 10.91 -0.91 28.60
C ILE A 122 11.66 -1.02 27.28
N TYR A 123 10.97 -1.45 26.24
CA TYR A 123 11.56 -1.81 24.96
C TYR A 123 10.85 -1.10 23.80
N PHE A 124 11.58 -0.87 22.72
CA PHE A 124 11.10 -0.21 21.51
C PHE A 124 11.59 -0.97 20.27
N LEU A 125 10.79 -0.95 19.20
CA LEU A 125 11.18 -1.56 17.92
C LEU A 125 12.29 -0.75 17.22
N LEU A 126 12.33 0.55 17.43
CA LEU A 126 13.29 1.49 16.83
C LEU A 126 13.72 2.51 17.88
N LYS A 127 14.96 3.00 17.77
CA LYS A 127 15.44 4.14 18.56
C LYS A 127 14.68 5.39 18.12
N THR A 128 13.93 6.01 19.02
CA THR A 128 13.36 7.34 18.77
C THR A 128 14.45 8.37 18.99
N GLU A 129 14.78 9.17 17.97
CA GLU A 129 15.60 10.37 18.18
C GLU A 129 14.80 11.32 19.08
N LYS A 130 15.26 11.50 20.32
CA LYS A 130 14.74 12.56 21.18
C LYS A 130 15.18 13.87 20.55
N LYS A 131 14.24 14.63 19.96
CA LYS A 131 14.50 16.05 19.65
C LYS A 131 14.92 16.70 20.97
N LYS A 132 16.19 17.12 21.05
CA LYS A 132 16.65 17.99 22.14
C LYS A 132 15.70 19.20 22.20
N PRO A 133 15.25 19.62 23.38
CA PRO A 133 14.67 20.95 23.53
C PRO A 133 15.67 21.97 22.97
N ALA A 134 15.19 22.95 22.21
CA ALA A 134 16.04 24.01 21.71
C ALA A 134 16.60 24.81 22.89
N GLY A 135 17.91 24.69 23.11
CA GLY A 135 18.66 25.43 24.13
C GLY A 135 19.29 24.51 25.17
N GLU A 136 20.45 23.95 24.85
CA GLU A 136 21.55 23.70 25.80
C GLU A 136 22.79 23.27 25.00
N SER A 137 23.86 24.06 25.15
CA SER A 137 25.15 23.99 24.49
C SER A 137 25.96 22.75 24.88
N GLU A 138 26.80 22.31 23.94
CA GLU A 138 27.79 21.24 24.14
C GLU A 138 28.78 21.61 25.24
N GLU A 139 29.04 20.67 26.17
CA GLU A 139 30.37 20.46 26.73
C GLU A 139 30.47 19.13 27.50
N HIS A 140 31.65 18.54 27.42
CA HIS A 140 32.20 17.38 28.13
C HIS A 140 31.80 15.94 27.71
N GLU A 141 32.57 15.44 26.74
CA GLU A 141 33.08 14.07 26.77
C GLU A 141 33.95 13.86 28.03
N MET A 142 33.69 12.77 28.75
CA MET A 142 34.70 12.13 29.57
C MET A 142 34.52 10.61 29.49
N SER A 143 35.60 9.96 29.09
CA SER A 143 35.79 8.52 28.99
C SER A 143 35.63 7.82 30.33
N GLU A 144 34.91 6.71 30.37
CA GLU A 144 35.16 5.65 31.36
C GLU A 144 34.99 4.27 30.72
N SER A 145 36.14 3.62 30.57
CA SER A 145 36.34 2.19 30.32
C SER A 145 35.90 1.35 31.53
N LEU A 146 35.62 0.06 31.29
CA LEU A 146 35.56 -1.13 32.20
C LEU A 146 34.27 -1.90 31.90
N SER A 147 34.20 -3.23 31.85
CA SER A 147 35.15 -4.34 31.82
C SER A 147 34.28 -5.55 31.42
N GLU A 148 34.76 -6.38 30.51
CA GLU A 148 34.09 -7.61 30.09
C GLU A 148 34.30 -8.70 31.14
N ASP A 149 33.23 -9.14 31.79
CA ASP A 149 33.21 -10.41 32.55
C ASP A 149 32.58 -11.49 31.67
N GLU A 150 33.42 -12.42 31.21
CA GLU A 150 33.04 -13.67 30.56
C GLU A 150 32.57 -14.69 31.61
N ASP A 151 31.33 -15.19 31.47
CA ASP A 151 30.86 -16.34 32.25
C ASP A 151 31.08 -17.65 31.48
N GLU A 152 31.91 -18.48 32.10
CA GLU A 152 32.47 -19.75 31.67
C GLU A 152 31.42 -20.90 31.69
N LYS A 153 31.37 -21.71 30.61
CA LYS A 153 30.66 -23.00 30.57
C LYS A 153 31.59 -24.13 30.99
N PRO A 154 31.19 -25.07 31.87
CA PRO A 154 32.04 -26.21 32.20
C PRO A 154 31.93 -27.35 31.17
N LYS A 155 33.10 -27.86 30.74
CA LYS A 155 33.30 -29.14 30.03
C LYS A 155 33.67 -30.26 31.03
N LYS A 156 33.17 -31.48 30.79
CA LYS A 156 33.80 -32.79 31.13
C LYS A 156 33.42 -33.79 30.01
N SER A 157 34.33 -34.16 29.09
CA SER A 157 35.22 -35.35 29.05
C SER A 157 34.47 -36.71 29.05
N ALA A 158 34.37 -37.41 27.90
CA ALA A 158 35.24 -38.52 27.40
C ALA A 158 34.99 -39.88 28.12
N ALA A 159 34.96 -41.08 27.54
CA ALA A 159 35.08 -41.68 26.20
C ALA A 159 34.69 -43.19 26.32
N SER A 160 34.36 -43.91 25.23
CA SER A 160 34.87 -45.27 24.93
C SER A 160 34.25 -45.88 23.65
N LYS A 161 35.03 -46.77 23.01
CA LYS A 161 35.01 -47.29 21.64
C LYS A 161 34.34 -48.68 21.52
N ARG A 162 33.83 -49.03 20.31
CA ARG A 162 34.11 -50.28 19.49
C ARG A 162 33.03 -50.47 18.39
N LYS A 163 33.40 -50.40 17.09
CA LYS A 163 33.73 -51.46 16.10
C LYS A 163 32.54 -52.07 15.28
N VAL A 164 32.40 -51.57 14.04
CA VAL A 164 32.15 -52.15 12.65
C VAL A 164 32.13 -53.71 12.56
N PRO A 165 31.51 -54.43 11.55
CA PRO A 165 31.48 -54.04 10.12
C PRO A 165 30.36 -54.49 9.14
N ALA A 166 30.23 -53.80 7.99
CA ALA A 166 30.37 -54.25 6.57
C ALA A 166 29.00 -54.14 5.83
N LYS A 167 28.80 -53.87 4.52
CA LYS A 167 29.58 -54.06 3.28
C LYS A 167 28.81 -53.40 2.08
N LYS A 168 29.54 -53.19 0.96
CA LYS A 168 29.14 -53.10 -0.48
C LYS A 168 28.84 -51.74 -1.14
N ASP A 169 29.89 -51.22 -1.80
CA ASP A 169 30.07 -50.98 -3.25
C ASP A 169 28.86 -50.65 -4.15
N LYS A 170 28.91 -49.49 -4.84
CA LYS A 170 29.29 -49.40 -6.27
C LYS A 170 29.33 -47.96 -6.82
N GLU A 171 30.49 -47.65 -7.40
CA GLU A 171 30.80 -46.87 -8.60
C GLU A 171 29.90 -45.69 -9.05
N THR A 172 30.52 -44.51 -9.20
CA THR A 172 30.81 -43.92 -10.53
C THR A 172 31.92 -42.86 -10.43
N LYS A 173 32.97 -43.04 -11.27
CA LYS A 173 34.11 -42.13 -11.52
C LYS A 173 33.63 -40.94 -12.37
N ASP A 174 33.93 -39.71 -12.00
CA ASP A 174 35.19 -38.96 -12.19
C ASP A 174 35.45 -38.59 -13.65
N ASN A 175 35.50 -37.28 -13.92
CA ASN A 175 36.37 -36.73 -14.94
C ASN A 175 36.90 -35.37 -14.44
N THR A 176 38.14 -35.40 -13.98
CA THR A 176 38.96 -34.25 -13.62
C THR A 176 39.75 -33.78 -14.85
N LYS A 177 39.85 -32.45 -15.06
CA LYS A 177 41.12 -31.81 -15.43
C LYS A 177 41.12 -30.27 -15.19
N LYS A 178 41.97 -29.90 -14.23
CA LYS A 178 42.74 -28.66 -14.01
C LYS A 178 43.28 -28.05 -15.33
N ARG A 179 43.74 -26.79 -15.47
CA ARG A 179 43.95 -25.59 -14.63
C ARG A 179 44.37 -24.50 -15.63
N GLY A 180 43.97 -23.25 -15.39
CA GLY A 180 44.62 -22.05 -15.93
C GLY A 180 44.37 -20.92 -14.94
N MET A 181 45.44 -20.35 -14.38
CA MET A 181 45.40 -19.41 -13.25
C MET A 181 46.16 -18.14 -13.63
N LYS A 182 45.54 -16.97 -13.42
CA LYS A 182 46.06 -15.62 -13.06
C LYS A 182 45.21 -14.52 -13.73
N GLN A 183 44.45 -13.73 -12.96
CA GLN A 183 44.79 -12.42 -12.31
C GLN A 183 44.80 -11.31 -13.37
N ASP A 184 44.03 -10.21 -13.32
CA ASP A 184 43.63 -9.29 -12.23
C ASP A 184 42.16 -8.81 -12.43
N ALA A 185 41.27 -8.79 -11.43
CA ALA A 185 41.11 -7.80 -10.35
C ALA A 185 40.77 -6.38 -10.84
N ASP A 186 39.47 -6.07 -10.96
CA ASP A 186 38.97 -4.71 -10.69
C ASP A 186 37.67 -4.81 -9.89
N GLU A 187 37.74 -4.33 -8.65
CA GLU A 187 36.84 -4.61 -7.56
C GLU A 187 35.83 -3.44 -7.45
N HIS A 188 34.67 -3.54 -8.10
CA HIS A 188 33.59 -2.57 -7.90
C HIS A 188 32.81 -2.93 -6.63
N GLN A 189 33.13 -2.23 -5.54
CA GLN A 189 32.41 -2.28 -4.27
C GLN A 189 30.92 -1.92 -4.46
N PRO A 190 29.98 -2.65 -3.83
CA PRO A 190 28.58 -2.28 -3.82
C PRO A 190 28.40 -1.04 -2.93
N THR A 191 28.02 0.08 -3.55
CA THR A 191 27.69 1.31 -2.85
C THR A 191 26.51 1.08 -1.91
N LYS A 192 26.73 1.31 -0.61
CA LYS A 192 25.70 1.29 0.43
C LYS A 192 24.64 2.34 0.10
N LYS A 193 23.44 1.89 -0.33
CA LYS A 193 22.26 2.75 -0.40
C LYS A 193 21.97 3.33 0.98
N ALA A 194 22.01 4.65 1.08
CA ALA A 194 21.57 5.40 2.25
C ALA A 194 20.11 5.00 2.59
N LYS A 195 19.88 4.59 3.83
CA LYS A 195 18.53 4.35 4.36
C LYS A 195 17.88 5.72 4.61
N GLY A 196 17.23 6.27 3.59
CA GLY A 196 16.33 7.40 3.76
C GLY A 196 15.12 6.99 4.59
N GLU A 197 14.73 7.82 5.55
CA GLU A 197 13.47 7.68 6.27
C GLU A 197 12.30 7.73 5.27
N PHE A 198 11.58 6.61 5.14
CA PHE A 198 10.42 6.52 4.26
C PHE A 198 9.19 7.15 4.93
N VAL A 199 9.11 8.48 4.94
CA VAL A 199 7.87 9.19 5.27
C VAL A 199 6.87 8.94 4.14
N ASN A 200 5.62 8.57 4.46
CA ASN A 200 4.54 8.54 3.48
C ASN A 200 4.38 9.95 2.94
N LYS A 201 4.90 10.23 1.75
CA LYS A 201 4.65 11.51 1.08
C LYS A 201 3.16 11.58 0.77
N ILE A 202 2.44 12.50 1.43
CA ILE A 202 0.99 12.67 1.26
C ILE A 202 0.70 13.75 0.21
N GLU A 203 1.66 14.65 -0.02
CA GLU A 203 1.50 15.81 -0.88
C GLU A 203 2.25 15.68 -2.20
N THR A 204 1.56 16.09 -3.26
CA THR A 204 2.11 16.19 -4.61
C THR A 204 2.82 17.53 -4.76
N ASP A 205 4.10 17.49 -5.13
CA ASP A 205 4.82 18.70 -5.52
C ASP A 205 4.60 18.94 -7.02
N LEU A 206 3.48 19.58 -7.35
CA LEU A 206 3.05 19.82 -8.74
C LEU A 206 4.04 20.70 -9.53
N SER A 207 4.82 21.54 -8.83
CA SER A 207 5.79 22.46 -9.44
C SER A 207 6.97 21.75 -10.12
N LYS A 208 7.24 20.50 -9.74
CA LYS A 208 8.35 19.69 -10.26
C LYS A 208 7.94 18.70 -11.33
N LEU A 209 6.66 18.67 -11.71
CA LEU A 209 6.12 17.73 -12.68
C LEU A 209 5.94 18.39 -14.04
N SER A 210 6.34 17.69 -15.10
CA SER A 210 5.93 18.03 -16.45
C SER A 210 4.58 17.39 -16.76
N PHE A 211 3.65 18.21 -17.26
CA PHE A 211 2.31 17.79 -17.69
C PHE A 211 2.19 17.70 -19.22
N ASP A 212 3.30 17.93 -19.94
CA ASP A 212 3.37 17.85 -21.40
C ASP A 212 3.82 16.44 -21.85
N CYS A 213 3.82 16.22 -23.17
CA CYS A 213 4.30 15.02 -23.83
C CYS A 213 5.13 15.42 -25.06
N ASP A 214 6.41 15.03 -25.06
CA ASP A 214 7.32 15.30 -26.18
C ASP A 214 7.15 14.30 -27.34
N LYS A 215 6.49 13.16 -27.10
CA LYS A 215 6.24 12.17 -28.13
C LYS A 215 5.15 12.62 -29.09
N THR A 216 5.28 12.21 -30.34
CA THR A 216 4.34 12.43 -31.42
C THR A 216 3.67 11.12 -31.83
N THR A 217 2.64 11.20 -32.66
CA THR A 217 2.14 10.04 -33.40
C THR A 217 3.21 9.46 -34.33
N ASN A 218 2.92 8.29 -34.91
CA ASN A 218 3.77 7.68 -35.94
C ASN A 218 3.91 8.55 -37.21
N SER A 219 2.96 9.45 -37.46
CA SER A 219 3.00 10.45 -38.55
C SER A 219 3.78 11.72 -38.20
N GLY A 220 4.27 11.86 -36.96
CA GLY A 220 5.01 13.04 -36.50
C GLY A 220 4.12 14.17 -35.96
N ASP A 221 2.83 13.93 -35.77
CA ASP A 221 1.91 14.93 -35.27
C ASP A 221 2.00 15.08 -33.76
N LYS A 222 2.02 16.32 -33.28
CA LYS A 222 1.98 16.63 -31.84
C LYS A 222 0.58 16.36 -31.29
N TRP A 223 0.52 15.98 -30.02
CA TRP A 223 -0.76 15.79 -29.35
C TRP A 223 -1.58 17.10 -29.34
N ASN A 224 -2.90 16.97 -29.50
CA ASN A 224 -3.88 18.06 -29.39
C ASN A 224 -5.04 17.70 -28.46
N PHE A 225 -5.08 16.46 -27.96
CA PHE A 225 -6.16 15.94 -27.14
C PHE A 225 -5.60 15.08 -26.00
N LYS A 226 -6.15 15.25 -24.80
CA LYS A 226 -5.67 14.59 -23.58
C LYS A 226 -6.81 13.97 -22.78
N ILE A 227 -6.65 12.70 -22.41
CA ILE A 227 -7.58 11.99 -21.54
C ILE A 227 -6.83 11.50 -20.30
N SER A 228 -7.34 11.79 -19.11
CA SER A 228 -6.80 11.27 -17.84
C SER A 228 -7.81 10.37 -17.15
N THR A 229 -7.33 9.34 -16.45
CA THR A 229 -8.17 8.49 -15.61
C THR A 229 -7.52 8.24 -14.25
N TRP A 230 -8.32 8.18 -13.19
CA TRP A 230 -7.85 8.00 -11.83
C TRP A 230 -8.89 7.31 -10.92
N ASN A 231 -8.54 6.14 -10.39
CA ASN A 231 -9.24 5.60 -9.23
C ASN A 231 -8.92 6.45 -7.98
N VAL A 232 -9.92 7.19 -7.48
CA VAL A 232 -9.74 8.15 -6.38
C VAL A 232 -9.96 7.55 -5.00
N ALA A 233 -10.33 6.25 -4.92
CA ALA A 233 -10.57 5.51 -3.68
C ALA A 233 -11.51 6.20 -2.67
N GLY A 234 -12.40 7.07 -3.15
CA GLY A 234 -13.33 7.88 -2.37
C GLY A 234 -13.18 9.36 -2.65
N LEU A 235 -14.13 9.93 -3.39
CA LEU A 235 -14.11 11.32 -3.86
C LEU A 235 -13.89 12.34 -2.75
N ARG A 236 -14.62 12.23 -1.63
CA ARG A 236 -14.50 13.20 -0.53
C ARG A 236 -13.12 13.19 0.11
N ALA A 237 -12.49 12.03 0.23
CA ALA A 237 -11.14 11.92 0.77
C ALA A 237 -10.11 12.48 -0.22
N TRP A 238 -10.32 12.23 -1.50
CA TRP A 238 -9.49 12.76 -2.58
C TRP A 238 -9.55 14.30 -2.68
N VAL A 239 -10.75 14.89 -2.60
CA VAL A 239 -10.93 16.36 -2.58
C VAL A 239 -10.23 16.98 -1.36
N LYS A 240 -10.38 16.39 -0.17
CA LYS A 240 -9.70 16.86 1.06
C LYS A 240 -8.17 16.81 0.97
N LYS A 241 -7.60 16.00 0.07
CA LYS A 241 -6.16 15.91 -0.20
C LYS A 241 -5.75 16.76 -1.40
N ASN A 242 -6.53 17.78 -1.76
CA ASN A 242 -6.29 18.67 -2.89
C ASN A 242 -6.21 17.95 -4.25
N GLY A 243 -6.91 16.82 -4.40
CA GLY A 243 -6.90 16.05 -5.65
C GLY A 243 -7.34 16.85 -6.88
N LEU A 244 -8.22 17.85 -6.70
CA LEU A 244 -8.68 18.74 -7.76
C LEU A 244 -7.56 19.62 -8.36
N ASP A 245 -6.45 19.83 -7.65
CA ASP A 245 -5.32 20.57 -8.21
C ASP A 245 -4.68 19.83 -9.40
N PHE A 246 -4.84 18.50 -9.47
CA PHE A 246 -4.47 17.73 -10.66
C PHE A 246 -5.18 18.25 -11.91
N LEU A 247 -6.50 18.51 -11.83
CA LEU A 247 -7.26 18.98 -12.97
C LEU A 247 -6.77 20.35 -13.47
N LYS A 248 -6.39 21.23 -12.53
CA LYS A 248 -5.87 22.58 -12.85
C LYS A 248 -4.52 22.54 -13.59
N HIS A 249 -3.67 21.56 -13.28
CA HIS A 249 -2.32 21.46 -13.86
C HIS A 249 -2.30 20.58 -15.12
N GLU A 250 -2.90 19.39 -15.06
CA GLU A 250 -2.92 18.45 -16.20
C GLU A 250 -3.84 18.96 -17.34
N LYS A 251 -4.93 19.66 -16.99
CA LYS A 251 -5.93 20.23 -17.91
C LYS A 251 -6.41 19.25 -19.00
N PRO A 252 -6.74 17.99 -18.66
CA PRO A 252 -7.17 17.02 -19.66
C PRO A 252 -8.50 17.44 -20.30
N ASP A 253 -8.72 17.12 -21.56
CA ASP A 253 -10.01 17.36 -22.21
C ASP A 253 -11.11 16.49 -21.62
N ILE A 254 -10.74 15.28 -21.16
CA ILE A 254 -11.62 14.39 -20.43
C ILE A 254 -10.91 13.80 -19.20
N LEU A 255 -11.56 13.85 -18.04
CA LEU A 255 -11.11 13.21 -16.79
C LEU A 255 -12.13 12.15 -16.33
N CYS A 256 -11.67 10.92 -16.21
CA CYS A 256 -12.45 9.79 -15.72
C CYS A 256 -12.06 9.43 -14.28
N LEU A 257 -13.03 9.31 -13.37
CA LEU A 257 -12.78 8.91 -11.99
C LEU A 257 -13.47 7.58 -11.66
N GLN A 258 -12.79 6.72 -10.92
CA GLN A 258 -13.32 5.46 -10.39
C GLN A 258 -13.28 5.44 -8.86
N GLU A 259 -14.07 4.54 -8.26
CA GLU A 259 -14.33 4.48 -6.81
C GLU A 259 -14.69 5.83 -6.20
N THR A 260 -15.63 6.53 -6.83
CA THR A 260 -16.06 7.82 -6.29
C THR A 260 -16.71 7.68 -4.91
N LYS A 261 -17.36 6.53 -4.63
CA LYS A 261 -18.01 6.18 -3.35
C LYS A 261 -18.96 7.27 -2.85
N CYS A 262 -19.52 8.03 -3.78
CA CYS A 262 -20.27 9.24 -3.50
C CYS A 262 -21.44 9.33 -4.46
N SER A 263 -22.66 9.40 -3.93
CA SER A 263 -23.84 9.67 -4.75
C SER A 263 -23.87 11.14 -5.17
N GLU A 264 -24.55 11.42 -6.27
CA GLU A 264 -24.64 12.78 -6.83
C GLU A 264 -25.22 13.79 -5.83
N LYS A 265 -26.19 13.35 -5.01
CA LYS A 265 -26.82 14.15 -3.94
C LYS A 265 -25.86 14.57 -2.82
N LYS A 266 -24.71 13.90 -2.69
CA LYS A 266 -23.74 14.08 -1.61
C LYS A 266 -22.40 14.64 -2.12
N LEU A 267 -22.39 15.20 -3.33
CA LEU A 267 -21.19 15.76 -3.93
C LEU A 267 -20.72 16.99 -3.14
N PRO A 268 -19.40 17.09 -2.85
CA PRO A 268 -18.83 18.32 -2.33
C PRO A 268 -18.97 19.46 -3.37
N PRO A 269 -19.27 20.71 -2.97
CA PRO A 269 -19.37 21.84 -3.90
C PRO A 269 -18.13 22.03 -4.79
N GLU A 270 -16.93 21.72 -4.26
CA GLU A 270 -15.64 21.89 -4.91
C GLU A 270 -15.49 21.06 -6.19
N VAL A 271 -16.29 20.00 -6.36
CA VAL A 271 -16.23 19.14 -7.55
C VAL A 271 -16.94 19.74 -8.76
N ASN A 272 -17.64 20.86 -8.58
CA ASN A 272 -18.14 21.65 -9.69
C ASN A 272 -16.96 22.44 -10.24
N THR A 273 -16.45 21.98 -11.38
CA THR A 273 -15.26 22.52 -12.03
C THR A 273 -15.69 23.32 -13.26
N ASP A 274 -15.31 24.59 -13.31
CA ASP A 274 -15.66 25.46 -14.41
C ASP A 274 -15.09 24.92 -15.74
N GLY A 275 -15.88 24.99 -16.80
CA GLY A 275 -15.49 24.53 -18.13
C GLY A 275 -15.56 23.02 -18.35
N TYR A 276 -16.10 22.23 -17.40
CA TYR A 276 -16.33 20.80 -17.58
C TYR A 276 -17.81 20.42 -17.38
N HIS A 277 -18.34 19.66 -18.33
CA HIS A 277 -19.56 18.89 -18.16
C HIS A 277 -19.29 17.65 -17.30
N LYS A 278 -20.13 17.41 -16.30
CA LYS A 278 -19.98 16.28 -15.37
C LYS A 278 -21.07 15.23 -15.60
N TYR A 279 -20.65 13.97 -15.63
CA TYR A 279 -21.51 12.80 -15.69
C TYR A 279 -21.17 11.88 -14.54
N TRP A 280 -22.20 11.36 -13.86
CA TRP A 280 -22.02 10.70 -12.58
C TRP A 280 -22.85 9.43 -12.49
N LEU A 281 -22.24 8.37 -11.97
CA LEU A 281 -22.92 7.11 -11.71
C LEU A 281 -22.48 6.53 -10.37
N SER A 282 -23.45 6.27 -9.50
CA SER A 282 -23.26 5.55 -8.25
C SER A 282 -24.17 4.34 -8.20
N GLY A 283 -23.70 3.24 -7.63
CA GLY A 283 -24.52 2.04 -7.42
C GLY A 283 -25.58 2.20 -6.32
N GLU A 284 -26.39 1.17 -6.15
CA GLU A 284 -27.47 1.10 -5.15
C GLU A 284 -26.94 1.14 -3.71
N ARG A 285 -25.75 0.57 -3.48
CA ARG A 285 -25.08 0.58 -2.19
C ARG A 285 -24.34 1.91 -1.97
N GLU A 286 -24.82 2.73 -1.06
CA GLU A 286 -24.13 3.97 -0.69
C GLU A 286 -22.69 3.72 -0.21
N GLY A 287 -21.78 4.62 -0.61
CA GLY A 287 -20.36 4.54 -0.20
C GLY A 287 -19.56 3.43 -0.87
N TYR A 288 -20.12 2.77 -1.89
CA TYR A 288 -19.49 1.66 -2.60
C TYR A 288 -19.42 1.94 -4.10
N SER A 289 -18.29 1.57 -4.73
CA SER A 289 -18.09 1.72 -6.18
C SER A 289 -18.33 3.18 -6.65
N GLY A 290 -18.78 3.35 -7.88
CA GLY A 290 -19.12 4.63 -8.50
C GLY A 290 -18.04 5.13 -9.46
N VAL A 291 -18.49 5.68 -10.57
CA VAL A 291 -17.65 6.26 -11.61
C VAL A 291 -18.15 7.65 -12.00
N ALA A 292 -17.24 8.48 -12.50
CA ALA A 292 -17.57 9.81 -12.99
C ALA A 292 -16.74 10.16 -14.21
N LEU A 293 -17.24 11.11 -14.99
CA LEU A 293 -16.60 11.64 -16.17
C LEU A 293 -16.78 13.16 -16.18
N TYR A 294 -15.68 13.89 -16.31
CA TYR A 294 -15.64 15.31 -16.58
C TYR A 294 -15.17 15.49 -18.02
N SER A 295 -15.86 16.28 -18.83
CA SER A 295 -15.47 16.56 -20.22
C SER A 295 -15.61 18.04 -20.54
N LYS A 296 -14.59 18.63 -21.18
CA LYS A 296 -14.68 20.01 -21.67
C LYS A 296 -15.77 20.13 -22.74
N GLU A 297 -15.76 19.20 -23.68
CA GLU A 297 -16.76 19.10 -24.74
C GLU A 297 -17.94 18.24 -24.31
N LYS A 298 -19.15 18.62 -24.70
CA LYS A 298 -20.34 17.82 -24.40
C LYS A 298 -20.36 16.57 -25.29
N PRO A 299 -20.42 15.34 -24.72
CA PRO A 299 -20.64 14.13 -25.51
C PRO A 299 -21.97 14.19 -26.28
N LEU A 300 -22.02 13.55 -27.45
CA LEU A 300 -23.23 13.38 -28.25
C LEU A 300 -24.31 12.61 -27.46
N ASN A 301 -23.86 11.59 -26.71
CA ASN A 301 -24.72 10.73 -25.92
C ASN A 301 -23.94 10.15 -24.73
N VAL A 302 -24.64 9.87 -23.64
CA VAL A 302 -24.06 9.22 -22.45
C VAL A 302 -24.95 8.07 -22.00
N LYS A 303 -24.37 6.88 -21.90
CA LYS A 303 -25.01 5.65 -21.43
C LYS A 303 -24.42 5.26 -20.07
N TYR A 304 -25.29 4.83 -19.16
CA TYR A 304 -24.93 4.38 -17.82
C TYR A 304 -25.11 2.86 -17.73
N GLY A 305 -24.04 2.15 -17.38
CA GLY A 305 -24.02 0.69 -17.39
C GLY A 305 -23.85 0.07 -18.78
N ILE A 306 -23.95 -1.26 -18.83
CA ILE A 306 -23.78 -2.09 -20.03
C ILE A 306 -25.08 -2.77 -20.49
N GLY A 307 -26.21 -2.49 -19.83
CA GLY A 307 -27.52 -3.04 -20.16
C GLY A 307 -27.78 -4.42 -19.55
N ILE A 308 -27.06 -4.78 -18.49
CA ILE A 308 -27.20 -6.06 -17.77
C ILE A 308 -27.40 -5.73 -16.30
N LYS A 309 -28.61 -6.03 -15.79
CA LYS A 309 -29.07 -5.59 -14.46
C LYS A 309 -28.12 -5.99 -13.33
N GLU A 310 -27.59 -7.20 -13.38
CA GLU A 310 -26.65 -7.75 -12.39
C GLU A 310 -25.34 -6.95 -12.31
N HIS A 311 -24.91 -6.37 -13.43
CA HIS A 311 -23.67 -5.59 -13.54
C HIS A 311 -23.90 -4.10 -13.25
N ASP A 312 -25.07 -3.58 -13.62
CA ASP A 312 -25.36 -2.15 -13.59
C ASP A 312 -25.73 -1.63 -12.19
N SER A 313 -26.18 -2.51 -11.28
CA SER A 313 -26.54 -2.18 -9.89
C SER A 313 -25.42 -1.52 -9.07
N GLU A 314 -24.15 -1.70 -9.46
CA GLU A 314 -22.99 -1.18 -8.73
C GLU A 314 -22.39 0.10 -9.32
N GLY A 315 -22.97 0.63 -10.40
CA GLY A 315 -22.55 1.91 -10.98
C GLY A 315 -21.09 1.94 -11.42
N ARG A 316 -20.72 0.99 -12.29
CA ARG A 316 -19.31 0.71 -12.64
C ARG A 316 -18.86 1.22 -14.00
N VAL A 317 -19.79 1.61 -14.89
CA VAL A 317 -19.47 1.94 -16.28
C VAL A 317 -20.25 3.18 -16.72
N ILE A 318 -19.54 4.15 -17.29
CA ILE A 318 -20.13 5.23 -18.10
C ILE A 318 -19.52 5.12 -19.49
N THR A 319 -20.37 5.19 -20.51
CA THR A 319 -19.98 5.28 -21.91
C THR A 319 -20.41 6.62 -22.47
N ALA A 320 -19.46 7.45 -22.87
CA ALA A 320 -19.68 8.73 -23.54
C ALA A 320 -19.35 8.60 -25.02
N GLU A 321 -20.27 9.04 -25.88
CA GLU A 321 -20.12 9.04 -27.33
C GLU A 321 -19.64 10.39 -27.82
N TYR A 322 -18.59 10.39 -28.64
CA TYR A 322 -18.10 11.56 -29.36
C TYR A 322 -18.17 11.29 -30.89
N ASP A 323 -17.85 12.30 -31.70
CA ASP A 323 -17.89 12.19 -33.15
C ASP A 323 -16.98 11.06 -33.66
N LYS A 324 -15.75 11.00 -33.16
CA LYS A 324 -14.70 10.09 -33.65
C LYS A 324 -14.60 8.77 -32.86
N PHE A 325 -15.06 8.71 -31.62
CA PHE A 325 -14.86 7.55 -30.74
C PHE A 325 -15.92 7.45 -29.62
N TYR A 326 -16.01 6.26 -29.01
CA TYR A 326 -16.63 6.05 -27.71
C TYR A 326 -15.58 6.07 -26.61
N LEU A 327 -15.81 6.79 -25.52
CA LEU A 327 -15.04 6.67 -24.29
C LEU A 327 -15.81 5.84 -23.28
N VAL A 328 -15.20 4.78 -22.77
CA VAL A 328 -15.75 3.94 -21.71
C VAL A 328 -14.87 4.08 -20.47
N THR A 329 -15.41 4.67 -19.41
CA THR A 329 -14.75 4.63 -18.08
C THR A 329 -15.32 3.47 -17.27
N ALA A 330 -14.45 2.61 -16.76
CA ALA A 330 -14.85 1.39 -16.06
C ALA A 330 -14.13 1.21 -14.73
N TYR A 331 -14.88 0.74 -13.72
CA TYR A 331 -14.35 0.20 -12.47
C TYR A 331 -14.73 -1.28 -12.37
N VAL A 332 -13.83 -2.15 -12.83
CA VAL A 332 -14.11 -3.59 -12.95
C VAL A 332 -14.14 -4.24 -11.55
N PRO A 333 -15.06 -5.19 -11.28
CA PRO A 333 -15.10 -5.88 -10.00
C PRO A 333 -13.75 -6.52 -9.62
N ASN A 334 -13.25 -6.18 -8.43
CA ASN A 334 -12.12 -6.87 -7.80
C ASN A 334 -12.57 -8.24 -7.27
N ALA A 335 -11.75 -9.29 -7.40
CA ALA A 335 -12.06 -10.64 -6.89
C ALA A 335 -12.02 -10.77 -5.34
N GLY A 336 -11.49 -9.77 -4.66
CA GLY A 336 -11.50 -9.64 -3.21
C GLY A 336 -10.56 -10.60 -2.48
N GLN A 337 -10.40 -10.37 -1.18
CA GLN A 337 -9.60 -11.25 -0.33
C GLN A 337 -10.17 -12.67 -0.32
N GLY A 338 -9.32 -13.66 -0.59
CA GLY A 338 -9.74 -15.06 -0.70
C GLY A 338 -10.57 -15.36 -1.95
N LEU A 339 -10.52 -14.48 -2.97
CA LEU A 339 -11.17 -14.65 -4.28
C LEU A 339 -12.71 -14.81 -4.20
N LYS A 340 -13.33 -14.23 -3.16
CA LYS A 340 -14.77 -14.34 -2.87
C LYS A 340 -15.66 -13.88 -4.02
N THR A 341 -15.22 -12.88 -4.78
CA THR A 341 -15.96 -12.30 -5.90
C THR A 341 -15.40 -12.72 -7.26
N LEU A 342 -14.46 -13.66 -7.32
CA LEU A 342 -13.95 -14.21 -8.58
C LEU A 342 -15.08 -14.79 -9.46
N PRO A 343 -16.07 -15.56 -8.95
CA PRO A 343 -17.18 -16.01 -9.79
C PRO A 343 -18.00 -14.87 -10.42
N LYS A 344 -18.09 -13.72 -9.74
CA LYS A 344 -18.73 -12.52 -10.30
C LYS A 344 -17.88 -11.93 -11.42
N ARG A 345 -16.56 -11.82 -11.21
CA ARG A 345 -15.59 -11.37 -12.23
C ARG A 345 -15.63 -12.23 -13.49
N MET A 346 -15.74 -13.55 -13.33
CA MET A 346 -15.82 -14.50 -14.46
C MET A 346 -17.09 -14.36 -15.31
N LYS A 347 -18.17 -13.79 -14.75
CA LYS A 347 -19.36 -13.42 -15.53
C LYS A 347 -19.21 -12.02 -16.15
N TRP A 348 -18.62 -11.09 -15.40
CA TRP A 348 -18.39 -9.72 -15.86
C TRP A 348 -17.54 -9.65 -17.12
N ASP A 349 -16.37 -10.31 -17.15
CA ASP A 349 -15.40 -10.17 -18.24
C ASP A 349 -15.95 -10.52 -19.64
N PRO A 350 -16.64 -11.65 -19.86
CA PRO A 350 -17.23 -11.93 -21.17
C PRO A 350 -18.33 -10.95 -21.56
N ASP A 351 -19.19 -10.55 -20.63
CA ASP A 351 -20.27 -9.60 -20.88
C ASP A 351 -19.74 -8.21 -21.24
N PHE A 352 -18.75 -7.74 -20.49
CA PHE A 352 -18.10 -6.46 -20.71
C PHE A 352 -17.33 -6.43 -22.04
N ARG A 353 -16.57 -7.49 -22.35
CA ARG A 353 -15.89 -7.63 -23.65
C ARG A 353 -16.88 -7.62 -24.82
N ASN A 354 -18.01 -8.31 -24.69
CA ASN A 354 -19.05 -8.33 -25.72
C ASN A 354 -19.69 -6.94 -25.90
N TYR A 355 -19.88 -6.19 -24.81
CA TYR A 355 -20.34 -4.82 -24.86
C TYR A 355 -19.37 -3.91 -25.62
N LEU A 356 -18.08 -3.93 -25.28
CA LEU A 356 -17.05 -3.15 -25.98
C LEU A 356 -16.97 -3.51 -27.47
N LYS A 357 -17.04 -4.79 -27.81
CA LYS A 357 -17.04 -5.25 -29.20
C LYS A 357 -18.26 -4.76 -30.00
N LYS A 358 -19.43 -4.60 -29.35
CA LYS A 358 -20.61 -4.01 -30.01
C LYS A 358 -20.37 -2.54 -30.33
N LEU A 359 -19.85 -1.76 -29.37
CA LEU A 359 -19.49 -0.36 -29.59
C LEU A 359 -18.44 -0.22 -30.70
N ASP A 360 -17.41 -1.06 -30.67
CA ASP A 360 -16.33 -1.04 -31.65
C ASP A 360 -16.75 -1.42 -33.08
N LYS A 361 -17.95 -1.98 -33.28
CA LYS A 361 -18.48 -2.13 -34.65
C LYS A 361 -18.95 -0.79 -35.23
N GLU A 362 -19.32 0.16 -34.39
CA GLU A 362 -19.90 1.45 -34.80
C GLU A 362 -18.83 2.54 -34.86
N LYS A 363 -18.07 2.73 -33.78
CA LYS A 363 -16.99 3.71 -33.66
C LYS A 363 -15.86 3.14 -32.80
N PRO A 364 -14.61 3.56 -32.99
CA PRO A 364 -13.53 3.06 -32.14
C PRO A 364 -13.76 3.41 -30.68
N VAL A 365 -13.26 2.56 -29.79
CA VAL A 365 -13.45 2.63 -28.35
C VAL A 365 -12.12 2.98 -27.69
N ILE A 366 -12.18 3.89 -26.73
CA ILE A 366 -11.16 4.13 -25.73
C ILE A 366 -11.74 3.65 -24.40
N LEU A 367 -11.22 2.54 -23.87
CA LEU A 367 -11.52 2.07 -22.53
C LEU A 367 -10.47 2.61 -21.56
N CYS A 368 -10.93 3.18 -20.43
CA CYS A 368 -10.05 3.67 -19.39
C CYS A 368 -10.58 3.37 -17.98
N GLY A 369 -9.66 3.31 -17.01
CA GLY A 369 -9.98 3.13 -15.59
C GLY A 369 -9.31 1.91 -14.97
N ASP A 370 -9.77 1.56 -13.77
CA ASP A 370 -9.26 0.44 -12.99
C ASP A 370 -9.92 -0.87 -13.41
N LEU A 371 -9.13 -1.70 -14.08
CA LEU A 371 -9.55 -3.01 -14.58
C LEU A 371 -9.30 -4.14 -13.57
N ASN A 372 -8.74 -3.81 -12.40
CA ASN A 372 -8.47 -4.74 -11.31
C ASN A 372 -7.73 -6.00 -11.77
N VAL A 373 -6.77 -5.86 -12.67
CA VAL A 373 -5.91 -6.95 -13.15
C VAL A 373 -4.53 -6.41 -13.51
N ALA A 374 -3.46 -7.07 -13.06
CA ALA A 374 -2.12 -6.91 -13.60
C ALA A 374 -1.93 -7.98 -14.67
N HIS A 375 -1.86 -7.58 -15.94
CA HIS A 375 -1.95 -8.55 -17.06
C HIS A 375 -0.74 -9.48 -17.12
N ASN A 376 0.47 -8.94 -17.04
CA ASN A 376 1.70 -9.70 -17.19
C ASN A 376 2.52 -9.72 -15.89
N PRO A 377 3.45 -10.67 -15.68
CA PRO A 377 4.32 -10.67 -14.50
C PRO A 377 5.13 -9.39 -14.27
N ILE A 378 5.41 -8.62 -15.33
CA ILE A 378 6.07 -7.31 -15.26
C ILE A 378 5.16 -6.20 -14.70
N ASP A 379 3.84 -6.42 -14.68
CA ASP A 379 2.83 -5.47 -14.24
C ASP A 379 2.61 -5.44 -12.72
N LEU A 380 3.36 -6.22 -11.95
CA LEU A 380 3.34 -6.14 -10.47
C LEU A 380 4.69 -6.49 -9.85
N ALA A 381 4.88 -6.03 -8.62
CA ALA A 381 5.99 -6.48 -7.78
C ALA A 381 5.74 -7.89 -7.24
N ASN A 382 6.77 -8.74 -7.27
CA ASN A 382 6.75 -10.11 -6.73
C ASN A 382 5.65 -11.01 -7.37
N PRO A 383 5.62 -11.20 -8.69
CA PRO A 383 4.57 -11.98 -9.37
C PRO A 383 4.47 -13.42 -8.87
N LYS A 384 5.61 -14.06 -8.55
CA LYS A 384 5.68 -15.47 -8.12
C LYS A 384 4.86 -15.76 -6.87
N THR A 385 4.79 -14.82 -5.93
CA THR A 385 4.05 -14.98 -4.67
C THR A 385 2.59 -14.53 -4.76
N ASN A 386 2.19 -13.90 -5.87
CA ASN A 386 0.89 -13.25 -6.03
C ASN A 386 -0.05 -13.97 -6.99
N THR A 387 0.32 -15.15 -7.51
CA THR A 387 -0.50 -15.90 -8.50
C THR A 387 -1.88 -16.33 -8.01
N LYS A 388 -2.15 -16.24 -6.70
CA LYS A 388 -3.45 -16.53 -6.06
C LYS A 388 -4.08 -15.29 -5.41
N SER A 389 -3.52 -14.12 -5.66
CA SER A 389 -4.03 -12.84 -5.17
C SER A 389 -5.03 -12.28 -6.18
N ALA A 390 -6.08 -11.63 -5.69
CA ALA A 390 -7.00 -10.87 -6.55
C ALA A 390 -6.22 -9.80 -7.33
N GLY A 391 -6.55 -9.65 -8.61
CA GLY A 391 -5.82 -8.86 -9.57
C GLY A 391 -4.65 -9.57 -10.26
N PHE A 392 -4.32 -10.81 -9.91
CA PHE A 392 -3.26 -11.58 -10.58
C PHE A 392 -3.53 -13.09 -10.61
N THR A 393 -4.80 -13.51 -10.54
CA THR A 393 -5.12 -14.92 -10.81
C THR A 393 -4.98 -15.23 -12.30
N GLN A 394 -4.91 -16.52 -12.65
CA GLN A 394 -4.85 -16.91 -14.06
C GLN A 394 -6.12 -16.48 -14.80
N GLU A 395 -7.27 -16.65 -14.16
CA GLU A 395 -8.57 -16.35 -14.76
C GLU A 395 -8.76 -14.86 -15.06
N GLU A 396 -8.31 -13.97 -14.17
CA GLU A 396 -8.34 -12.51 -14.41
C GLU A 396 -7.41 -12.12 -15.58
N ARG A 397 -6.20 -12.71 -15.64
CA ARG A 397 -5.25 -12.47 -16.75
C ARG A 397 -5.76 -13.02 -18.09
N ASP A 398 -6.41 -14.17 -18.07
CA ASP A 398 -7.02 -14.75 -19.26
C ASP A 398 -8.16 -13.87 -19.75
N GLY A 399 -8.99 -13.33 -18.84
CA GLY A 399 -10.02 -12.34 -19.17
C GLY A 399 -9.48 -11.13 -19.93
N MET A 400 -8.37 -10.56 -19.46
CA MET A 400 -7.65 -9.47 -20.14
C MET A 400 -7.09 -9.92 -21.51
N THR A 401 -6.46 -11.09 -21.57
CA THR A 401 -5.90 -11.65 -22.81
C THR A 401 -6.98 -11.83 -23.88
N GLU A 402 -8.13 -12.39 -23.51
CA GLU A 402 -9.26 -12.60 -24.42
C GLU A 402 -9.89 -11.28 -24.87
N MET A 403 -9.85 -10.23 -24.05
CA MET A 403 -10.25 -8.88 -24.46
C MET A 403 -9.31 -8.30 -25.51
N LEU A 404 -7.99 -8.32 -25.28
CA LEU A 404 -7.02 -7.78 -26.24
C LEU A 404 -7.07 -8.49 -27.60
N LYS A 405 -7.32 -9.80 -27.62
CA LYS A 405 -7.53 -10.59 -28.86
C LYS A 405 -8.71 -10.11 -29.71
N GLN A 406 -9.61 -9.26 -29.21
CA GLN A 406 -10.75 -8.74 -29.99
C GLN A 406 -10.42 -7.48 -30.81
N GLY A 407 -9.13 -7.17 -31.05
CA GLY A 407 -8.72 -5.96 -31.77
C GLY A 407 -8.54 -4.75 -30.86
N PHE A 408 -8.18 -5.00 -29.59
CA PHE A 408 -7.90 -3.97 -28.59
C PHE A 408 -6.43 -4.01 -28.18
N VAL A 409 -5.87 -2.83 -27.90
CA VAL A 409 -4.45 -2.65 -27.61
C VAL A 409 -4.29 -1.98 -26.24
N ASP A 410 -3.51 -2.61 -25.35
CA ASP A 410 -2.98 -1.95 -24.16
C ASP A 410 -1.91 -0.93 -24.57
N THR A 411 -2.28 0.34 -24.60
CA THR A 411 -1.42 1.43 -25.08
C THR A 411 -0.13 1.57 -24.28
N PHE A 412 -0.16 1.32 -22.97
CA PHE A 412 1.04 1.45 -22.14
C PHE A 412 2.09 0.42 -22.55
N ARG A 413 1.69 -0.85 -22.71
CA ARG A 413 2.60 -1.91 -23.12
C ARG A 413 2.97 -1.85 -24.60
N HIS A 414 2.17 -1.19 -25.43
CA HIS A 414 2.58 -0.87 -26.79
C HIS A 414 3.81 0.04 -26.82
N PHE A 415 3.82 1.14 -26.06
CA PHE A 415 4.96 2.08 -26.02
C PHE A 415 6.09 1.65 -25.10
N TYR A 416 5.78 0.89 -24.05
CA TYR A 416 6.71 0.51 -22.99
C TYR A 416 6.65 -1.00 -22.69
N PRO A 417 6.94 -1.87 -23.68
CA PRO A 417 6.78 -3.33 -23.53
C PRO A 417 7.61 -3.89 -22.38
N GLU A 418 8.86 -3.42 -22.25
CA GLU A 418 9.85 -3.94 -21.29
C GLU A 418 10.02 -3.07 -20.03
N LEU A 419 9.26 -1.99 -19.88
CA LEU A 419 9.42 -1.08 -18.74
C LEU A 419 8.89 -1.74 -17.45
N SER A 420 9.82 -2.15 -16.59
CA SER A 420 9.51 -2.70 -15.26
C SER A 420 9.34 -1.60 -14.21
N GLY A 421 8.66 -1.91 -13.11
CA GLY A 421 8.46 -0.96 -12.00
C GLY A 421 7.45 0.15 -12.27
N ALA A 422 6.74 0.10 -13.40
CA ALA A 422 5.71 1.04 -13.79
C ALA A 422 4.34 0.57 -13.28
N TYR A 423 3.97 1.04 -12.10
CA TYR A 423 2.75 0.64 -11.40
C TYR A 423 1.79 1.82 -11.25
N THR A 424 0.51 1.52 -11.03
CA THR A 424 -0.54 2.54 -10.85
C THR A 424 -1.22 2.45 -9.49
N PHE A 425 -1.08 1.32 -8.78
CA PHE A 425 -1.64 1.04 -7.46
C PHE A 425 -0.56 0.59 -6.48
N TRP A 426 -0.64 1.08 -5.24
CA TRP A 426 0.18 0.62 -4.13
C TRP A 426 -0.64 0.54 -2.84
N SER A 427 -0.63 -0.62 -2.20
CA SER A 427 -1.25 -0.79 -0.89
C SER A 427 -0.66 0.20 0.13
N TYR A 428 -1.52 0.78 0.97
CA TYR A 428 -1.07 1.55 2.13
C TYR A 428 -0.23 0.73 3.11
N PHE A 429 -0.33 -0.60 3.06
CA PHE A 429 0.42 -1.50 3.94
C PHE A 429 1.93 -1.43 3.68
N ASN A 430 2.72 -1.35 4.75
CA ASN A 430 4.18 -1.32 4.72
C ASN A 430 4.77 -0.27 3.76
N ASN A 431 4.12 0.89 3.60
CA ASN A 431 4.56 1.98 2.72
C ASN A 431 4.97 1.46 1.33
N ALA A 432 4.09 0.69 0.69
CA ALA A 432 4.41 -0.01 -0.55
C ALA A 432 4.78 0.96 -1.68
N ARG A 433 4.18 2.15 -1.71
CA ARG A 433 4.46 3.19 -2.71
C ARG A 433 5.89 3.69 -2.64
N ALA A 434 6.41 4.00 -1.45
CA ALA A 434 7.79 4.47 -1.31
C ALA A 434 8.84 3.39 -1.63
N ARG A 435 8.48 2.12 -1.47
CA ARG A 435 9.31 0.96 -1.87
C ARG A 435 9.05 0.49 -3.31
N ASN A 436 8.18 1.20 -4.04
CA ASN A 436 7.64 0.82 -5.34
C ASN A 436 7.22 -0.65 -5.45
N THR A 437 6.60 -1.20 -4.39
CA THR A 437 5.99 -2.54 -4.40
C THR A 437 4.54 -2.43 -4.85
N GLY A 438 4.33 -2.21 -6.15
CA GLY A 438 3.03 -1.86 -6.73
C GLY A 438 2.49 -2.85 -7.75
N TRP A 439 1.34 -2.48 -8.30
CA TRP A 439 0.60 -3.20 -9.34
C TRP A 439 0.12 -2.20 -10.40
N ARG A 440 0.10 -2.59 -11.67
CA ARG A 440 -0.50 -1.82 -12.76
C ARG A 440 -1.91 -2.36 -12.99
N LEU A 441 -2.90 -1.64 -12.45
CA LEU A 441 -4.32 -2.02 -12.48
C LEU A 441 -5.17 -1.07 -13.33
N ASP A 442 -4.62 0.10 -13.65
CA ASP A 442 -5.29 1.16 -14.41
C ASP A 442 -4.76 1.16 -15.85
N TYR A 443 -5.67 1.24 -16.82
CA TYR A 443 -5.34 1.07 -18.24
C TYR A 443 -5.96 2.14 -19.12
N PHE A 444 -5.31 2.37 -20.27
CA PHE A 444 -5.95 2.83 -21.49
C PHE A 444 -5.85 1.71 -22.53
N ILE A 445 -6.99 1.11 -22.85
CA ILE A 445 -7.12 0.10 -23.88
C ILE A 445 -7.90 0.71 -25.03
N VAL A 446 -7.31 0.75 -26.21
CA VAL A 446 -7.92 1.38 -27.38
C VAL A 446 -8.21 0.35 -28.44
N SER A 447 -9.24 0.59 -29.27
CA SER A 447 -9.37 -0.13 -30.53
C SER A 447 -8.09 0.06 -31.35
N GLU A 448 -7.60 -1.02 -31.97
CA GLU A 448 -6.34 -1.01 -32.70
C GLU A 448 -6.26 0.11 -33.77
N ARG A 449 -7.40 0.42 -34.40
CA ARG A 449 -7.52 1.50 -35.40
C ARG A 449 -7.36 2.94 -34.85
N LEU A 450 -7.33 3.13 -33.53
CA LEU A 450 -6.99 4.40 -32.88
C LEU A 450 -5.52 4.51 -32.50
N LEU A 451 -4.76 3.42 -32.57
CA LEU A 451 -3.36 3.40 -32.14
C LEU A 451 -2.49 4.41 -32.88
N PRO A 452 -2.63 4.63 -34.21
CA PRO A 452 -1.85 5.64 -34.92
C PRO A 452 -2.05 7.08 -34.41
N GLN A 453 -3.18 7.37 -33.77
CA GLN A 453 -3.51 8.67 -33.18
C GLN A 453 -2.95 8.84 -31.75
N VAL A 454 -2.46 7.77 -31.12
CA VAL A 454 -1.90 7.86 -29.77
C VAL A 454 -0.46 8.33 -29.83
N CYS A 455 -0.13 9.38 -29.07
CA CYS A 455 1.22 9.91 -28.93
C CYS A 455 1.98 9.24 -27.78
N ASP A 456 1.33 9.10 -26.61
CA ASP A 456 1.91 8.41 -25.45
C ASP A 456 0.85 8.02 -24.40
N ASN A 457 1.22 7.13 -23.48
CA ASN A 457 0.46 6.84 -22.26
C ASN A 457 1.36 6.96 -21.04
N VAL A 458 1.13 8.01 -20.23
CA VAL A 458 2.02 8.40 -19.13
C VAL A 458 1.39 8.06 -17.78
N ILE A 459 2.13 7.32 -16.95
CA ILE A 459 1.78 7.06 -15.55
C ILE A 459 2.32 8.19 -14.67
N ARG A 460 1.43 8.89 -13.95
CA ARG A 460 1.80 9.99 -13.06
C ARG A 460 2.09 9.50 -11.63
N SER A 461 3.05 8.58 -11.48
CA SER A 461 3.36 7.90 -10.21
C SER A 461 3.77 8.83 -9.06
N GLN A 462 4.15 10.08 -9.35
CA GLN A 462 4.49 11.10 -8.36
C GLN A 462 3.28 11.91 -7.86
N ILE A 463 2.08 11.67 -8.39
CA ILE A 463 0.84 12.36 -8.00
C ILE A 463 0.11 11.55 -6.93
N PHE A 464 0.04 12.09 -5.72
CA PHE A 464 -0.59 11.52 -4.54
C PHE A 464 -2.05 12.00 -4.39
N GLY A 465 -2.83 11.28 -3.59
CA GLY A 465 -4.25 11.57 -3.31
C GLY A 465 -5.06 10.30 -3.08
N SER A 466 -4.66 9.22 -3.76
CA SER A 466 -5.22 7.87 -3.69
C SER A 466 -4.09 6.84 -3.52
N ASP A 467 -4.46 5.59 -3.20
CA ASP A 467 -3.57 4.42 -3.34
C ASP A 467 -3.29 4.12 -4.82
N HIS A 468 -4.11 4.66 -5.72
CA HIS A 468 -3.78 4.76 -7.14
C HIS A 468 -3.14 6.12 -7.51
N CYS A 469 -2.46 6.17 -8.64
CA CYS A 469 -2.05 7.42 -9.30
C CYS A 469 -2.80 7.59 -10.64
N PRO A 470 -2.97 8.84 -11.14
CA PRO A 470 -3.59 9.04 -12.43
C PRO A 470 -2.68 8.54 -13.56
N ILE A 471 -3.30 8.10 -14.65
CA ILE A 471 -2.63 7.85 -15.93
C ILE A 471 -3.25 8.76 -16.99
N THR A 472 -2.45 9.16 -17.98
CA THR A 472 -2.86 10.13 -19.01
C THR A 472 -2.48 9.65 -20.40
N LEU A 473 -3.46 9.63 -21.29
CA LEU A 473 -3.31 9.34 -22.71
C LEU A 473 -3.22 10.65 -23.49
N PHE A 474 -2.18 10.77 -24.31
CA PHE A 474 -1.99 11.86 -25.24
C PHE A 474 -2.33 11.39 -26.65
N MET A 475 -3.14 12.16 -27.37
CA MET A 475 -3.60 11.82 -28.72
C MET A 475 -3.55 13.02 -29.65
N HIS A 476 -3.46 12.73 -30.95
CA HIS A 476 -3.74 13.66 -32.03
C HIS A 476 -5.03 13.22 -32.73
N LEU A 477 -6.12 13.94 -32.51
CA LEU A 477 -7.44 13.59 -33.04
C LEU A 477 -7.88 14.48 -34.20
#